data_AF-J0CTV8-F1
#
_entry.id   AF-J0CTV8-F1
#
_cell.length_a   1.000
_cell.length_b   1.000
_cell.length_c   1.000
_cell.angle_alpha   90.00
_cell.angle_beta   90.00
_cell.angle_gamma   90.00
#
_symmetry.space_group_name_H-M   'P 1'
#
loop_
_entity.id
_entity.type
_entity.pdbx_description
1 polymer ?
#
loop_
_entity_poly.entity_id
_entity_poly.type
_entity_poly.pdbx_seq_one_letter_code
_entity_poly.pdbx_strand_id
1 'polypeptide(L)'
;MLRASTLEGYQIPGLEEKLIATLFADDTTVYMSATDDYGVLARILTTWCIASGAKFNVDKTECIPIGSEAFRNDFKAQRRPSPDHPPIPDSVRITTDKTAVRILGVFTGNEVDDGEPWLRVLRKVSDQLTRWDNSHPTLEGRRSLIQAHVGGGTQFLTAAQGMPPYILKKFQKLISDFFW
;
A
#
# COMPACT_ATOMS: atom_id res chain seq x y z
N MET A 1 -23.00 -2.14 12.05
CA MET A 1 -21.96 -3.04 11.47
C MET A 1 -20.67 -2.26 11.27
N LEU A 2 -19.51 -2.93 11.37
CA LEU A 2 -18.15 -2.41 11.61
C LEU A 2 -18.04 -1.38 12.74
N ARG A 3 -18.52 -0.14 12.56
CA ARG A 3 -18.46 0.92 13.60
C ARG A 3 -19.18 0.56 14.90
N ALA A 4 -20.30 -0.15 14.79
CA ALA A 4 -21.08 -0.64 15.93
C ALA A 4 -20.66 -2.05 16.41
N SER A 5 -19.52 -2.57 15.94
CA SER A 5 -19.00 -3.86 16.39
C SER A 5 -18.06 -3.71 17.58
N THR A 6 -17.71 -4.85 18.18
CA THR A 6 -16.70 -4.93 19.25
C THR A 6 -15.27 -4.78 18.73
N LEU A 7 -15.06 -4.66 17.41
CA LEU A 7 -13.72 -4.49 16.85
C LEU A 7 -13.13 -3.14 17.27
N GLU A 8 -11.91 -3.17 17.76
CA GLU A 8 -11.13 -2.02 18.22
C GLU A 8 -10.41 -1.31 17.07
N GLY A 9 -9.89 -2.07 16.10
CA GLY A 9 -9.08 -1.52 15.01
C GLY A 9 -7.83 -0.79 15.51
N TYR A 10 -7.38 0.22 14.78
CA TYR A 10 -6.21 1.02 15.16
C TYR A 10 -6.59 2.29 15.92
N GLN A 11 -5.87 2.53 17.02
CA GLN A 11 -5.87 3.79 17.74
C GLN A 11 -4.68 4.62 17.27
N ILE A 12 -4.93 5.65 16.47
CA ILE A 12 -3.87 6.48 15.89
C ILE A 12 -3.80 7.79 16.69
N PRO A 13 -2.63 8.14 17.26
CA PRO A 13 -2.47 9.40 17.98
C PRO A 13 -2.88 10.60 17.12
N GLY A 14 -3.77 11.43 17.66
CA GLY A 14 -4.29 12.62 16.97
C GLY A 14 -5.57 12.40 16.14
N LEU A 15 -6.06 11.17 16.01
CA LEU A 15 -7.40 10.89 15.48
C LEU A 15 -8.39 10.66 16.62
N GLU A 16 -9.58 11.25 16.51
CA GLU A 16 -10.67 11.09 17.51
C GLU A 16 -11.36 9.73 17.40
N GLU A 17 -11.46 9.18 16.18
CA GLU A 17 -12.10 7.89 15.92
C GLU A 17 -11.07 6.79 15.69
N LYS A 18 -11.38 5.59 16.21
CA LYS A 18 -10.64 4.36 15.87
C LYS A 18 -10.76 4.05 14.38
N LEU A 19 -9.64 3.65 13.77
CA LEU A 19 -9.59 3.23 12.37
C LEU A 19 -9.87 1.74 12.27
N ILE A 20 -11.08 1.37 11.82
CA ILE A 20 -11.45 -0.05 11.58
C ILE A 20 -11.33 -0.40 10.10
N ALA A 21 -11.77 0.49 9.20
CA ALA A 21 -11.70 0.22 7.77
C ALA A 21 -11.58 1.51 6.95
N THR A 22 -10.89 1.42 5.82
CA THR A 22 -10.90 2.41 4.75
C THR A 22 -11.43 1.77 3.48
N LEU A 23 -12.18 2.55 2.70
CA LEU A 23 -12.74 2.12 1.43
C LEU A 23 -12.38 3.15 0.36
N PHE A 24 -11.93 2.66 -0.79
CA PHE A 24 -11.73 3.47 -1.99
C PHE A 24 -12.25 2.68 -3.19
N ALA A 25 -13.39 3.10 -3.73
CA ALA A 25 -14.16 2.31 -4.69
C ALA A 25 -14.45 0.89 -4.15
N ASP A 26 -13.97 -0.15 -4.82
CA ASP A 26 -14.08 -1.57 -4.41
C ASP A 26 -12.95 -2.03 -3.50
N ASP A 27 -11.82 -1.32 -3.45
CA ASP A 27 -10.71 -1.63 -2.57
C ASP A 27 -11.09 -1.32 -1.11
N THR A 28 -11.07 -2.35 -0.27
CA THR A 28 -11.35 -2.26 1.17
C THR A 28 -10.15 -2.72 1.95
N THR A 29 -9.68 -1.89 2.89
CA THR A 29 -8.66 -2.27 3.87
C THR A 29 -9.27 -2.26 5.25
N VAL A 30 -9.06 -3.34 6.00
CA VAL A 30 -9.52 -3.46 7.39
C VAL A 30 -8.30 -3.48 8.31
N TYR A 31 -8.38 -2.75 9.40
CA TYR A 31 -7.34 -2.62 10.41
C TYR A 31 -7.85 -3.30 11.67
N MET A 32 -7.06 -4.24 12.20
CA MET A 32 -7.43 -5.07 13.34
C MET A 32 -6.40 -4.92 14.44
N SER A 33 -6.86 -4.67 15.66
CA SER A 33 -6.05 -4.78 16.87
C SER A 33 -5.60 -6.24 17.08
N ALA A 34 -4.55 -6.45 17.87
CA ALA A 34 -4.12 -7.79 18.27
C ALA A 34 -5.18 -8.53 19.12
N THR A 35 -6.12 -7.79 19.72
CA THR A 35 -7.25 -8.29 20.52
C THR A 35 -8.51 -8.53 19.67
N ASP A 36 -8.52 -8.14 18.40
CA ASP A 36 -9.69 -8.26 17.55
C ASP A 36 -9.89 -9.69 17.05
N ASP A 37 -11.14 -10.15 17.07
CA ASP A 37 -11.54 -11.46 16.54
C ASP A 37 -11.85 -11.39 15.04
N TYR A 38 -11.04 -12.06 14.23
CA TYR A 38 -11.28 -12.22 12.79
C TYR A 38 -12.63 -12.88 12.48
N GLY A 39 -13.12 -13.77 13.34
CA GLY A 39 -14.45 -14.36 13.24
C GLY A 39 -15.57 -13.33 13.31
N VAL A 40 -15.43 -12.30 14.18
CA VAL A 40 -16.38 -11.17 14.24
C VAL A 40 -16.37 -10.42 12.91
N LEU A 41 -15.19 -10.08 12.38
CA LEU A 41 -15.06 -9.42 11.09
C LEU A 41 -15.71 -10.24 9.97
N ALA A 42 -15.37 -11.53 9.87
CA ALA A 42 -15.90 -12.42 8.85
C ALA A 42 -17.44 -12.50 8.88
N ARG A 43 -18.06 -12.56 10.07
CA ARG A 43 -19.52 -12.54 10.22
C ARG A 43 -20.13 -11.22 9.75
N ILE A 44 -19.50 -10.10 10.09
CA ILE A 44 -19.95 -8.77 9.66
C ILE A 44 -19.88 -8.67 8.13
N LEU A 45 -18.76 -9.03 7.53
CA LEU A 45 -18.56 -8.99 6.08
C LEU A 45 -19.54 -9.93 5.36
N THR A 46 -19.76 -11.14 5.89
CA THR A 46 -20.74 -12.09 5.34
C THR A 46 -22.16 -11.53 5.35
N THR A 47 -22.57 -10.94 6.48
CA THR A 47 -23.90 -10.33 6.60
C THR A 47 -24.07 -9.18 5.61
N TRP A 48 -23.03 -8.36 5.47
CA TRP A 48 -23.01 -7.27 4.49
C TRP A 48 -23.10 -7.80 3.05
N CYS A 49 -22.34 -8.82 2.69
CA CYS A 49 -22.39 -9.45 1.36
C CYS A 49 -23.78 -10.01 1.03
N ILE A 50 -24.44 -10.66 2.00
CA ILE A 50 -25.80 -11.18 1.82
C ILE A 50 -26.78 -10.03 1.58
N ALA A 51 -26.67 -8.95 2.35
CA ALA A 51 -27.56 -7.80 2.24
C ALA A 51 -27.34 -6.96 0.97
N SER A 52 -26.09 -6.81 0.53
CA SER A 52 -25.71 -5.99 -0.63
C SER A 52 -25.72 -6.75 -1.95
N GLY A 53 -25.65 -8.08 -1.92
CA GLY A 53 -25.40 -8.92 -3.09
C GLY A 53 -23.96 -8.88 -3.61
N ALA A 54 -23.06 -8.18 -2.93
CA ALA A 54 -21.64 -8.12 -3.28
C ALA A 54 -20.88 -9.35 -2.79
N LYS A 55 -19.68 -9.59 -3.35
CA LYS A 55 -18.79 -10.69 -2.97
C LYS A 55 -17.34 -10.21 -2.93
N PHE A 56 -16.68 -10.40 -1.78
CA PHE A 56 -15.24 -10.15 -1.67
C PHE A 56 -14.45 -11.15 -2.50
N ASN A 57 -13.38 -10.67 -3.12
CA ASN A 57 -12.41 -11.53 -3.79
C ASN A 57 -11.42 -12.08 -2.77
N VAL A 58 -11.75 -13.26 -2.22
CA VAL A 58 -10.95 -13.90 -1.16
C VAL A 58 -9.53 -14.21 -1.65
N ASP A 59 -9.36 -14.61 -2.91
CA ASP A 59 -8.05 -14.94 -3.49
C ASP A 59 -7.12 -13.71 -3.59
N LYS A 60 -7.70 -12.51 -3.63
CA LYS A 60 -6.96 -11.24 -3.58
C LYS A 60 -6.81 -10.66 -2.18
N THR A 61 -7.40 -11.30 -1.16
CA THR A 61 -7.35 -10.80 0.22
C THR A 61 -6.00 -11.16 0.83
N GLU A 62 -5.26 -10.12 1.23
CA GLU A 62 -3.96 -10.25 1.89
C GLU A 62 -4.04 -9.75 3.35
N CYS A 63 -3.36 -10.45 4.25
CA CYS A 63 -3.22 -10.10 5.65
C CYS A 63 -1.76 -9.76 5.96
N ILE A 64 -1.52 -8.54 6.44
CA ILE A 64 -0.18 -8.06 6.82
C ILE A 64 -0.12 -8.04 8.36
N PRO A 65 0.60 -8.96 9.02
CA PRO A 65 0.81 -8.89 10.45
C PRO A 65 1.76 -7.72 10.76
N ILE A 66 1.34 -6.81 11.63
CA ILE A 66 2.12 -5.64 12.06
C ILE A 66 2.44 -5.78 13.54
N GLY A 67 3.70 -5.56 13.92
CA GLY A 67 4.16 -5.68 15.31
C GLY A 67 5.63 -6.08 15.39
N SER A 68 6.03 -6.59 16.56
CA SER A 68 7.39 -7.11 16.76
C SER A 68 7.67 -8.29 15.81
N GLU A 69 8.95 -8.52 15.49
CA GLU A 69 9.35 -9.67 14.67
C GLU A 69 8.88 -11.00 15.28
N ALA A 70 9.00 -11.15 16.60
CA ALA A 70 8.48 -12.31 17.34
C ALA A 70 6.98 -12.50 17.12
N PHE A 71 6.17 -11.45 17.30
CA PHE A 71 4.73 -11.51 17.05
C PHE A 71 4.41 -11.89 15.61
N ARG A 72 5.10 -11.28 14.63
CA ARG A 72 4.88 -11.58 13.20
C ARG A 72 5.20 -13.04 12.90
N ASN A 73 6.27 -13.59 13.47
CA ASN A 73 6.66 -14.98 13.28
C ASN A 73 5.66 -15.95 13.90
N ASP A 74 5.22 -15.68 15.13
CA ASP A 74 4.20 -16.48 15.81
C ASP A 74 2.85 -16.43 15.07
N PHE A 75 2.45 -15.23 14.62
CA PHE A 75 1.23 -15.04 13.84
C PHE A 75 1.28 -15.82 12.52
N LYS A 76 2.40 -15.80 11.80
CA LYS A 76 2.58 -16.58 10.57
C LYS A 76 2.48 -18.09 10.83
N ALA A 77 3.10 -18.57 11.91
CA ALA A 77 3.10 -19.98 12.28
C ALA A 77 1.72 -20.48 12.71
N GLN A 78 0.99 -19.67 13.48
CA GLN A 78 -0.30 -20.07 14.06
C GLN A 78 -1.51 -19.57 13.27
N ARG A 79 -1.31 -18.67 12.31
CA ARG A 79 -2.35 -17.93 11.57
C ARG A 79 -3.32 -17.16 12.47
N ARG A 80 -2.91 -16.76 13.67
CA ARG A 80 -3.77 -16.07 14.67
C ARG A 80 -2.93 -15.19 15.60
N PRO A 81 -3.52 -14.13 16.20
CA PRO A 81 -2.80 -13.25 17.12
C PRO A 81 -2.59 -13.85 18.51
N SER A 82 -3.48 -14.74 18.97
CA SER A 82 -3.33 -15.47 20.23
C SER A 82 -3.99 -16.85 20.16
N PRO A 83 -3.69 -17.77 21.10
CA PRO A 83 -4.32 -19.09 21.16
C PRO A 83 -5.85 -19.08 21.29
N ASP A 84 -6.40 -18.00 21.85
CA ASP A 84 -7.84 -17.85 22.10
C ASP A 84 -8.62 -17.40 20.86
N HIS A 85 -7.92 -16.95 19.81
CA HIS A 85 -8.53 -16.52 18.56
C HIS A 85 -8.58 -17.66 17.54
N PRO A 86 -9.63 -17.71 16.69
CA PRO A 86 -9.66 -18.62 15.56
C PRO A 86 -8.56 -18.25 14.54
N PRO A 87 -7.95 -19.24 13.87
CA PRO A 87 -7.00 -18.97 12.81
C PRO A 87 -7.67 -18.28 11.61
N ILE A 88 -6.91 -17.41 10.95
CA ILE A 88 -7.29 -16.81 9.67
C ILE A 88 -7.44 -17.94 8.64
N PRO A 89 -8.56 -17.99 7.89
CA PRO A 89 -8.81 -19.03 6.89
C PRO A 89 -7.67 -19.15 5.88
N ASP A 90 -7.35 -20.36 5.46
CA ASP A 90 -6.24 -20.65 4.51
C ASP A 90 -6.39 -19.94 3.16
N SER A 91 -7.62 -19.58 2.79
CA SER A 91 -7.92 -18.80 1.60
C SER A 91 -7.37 -17.36 1.65
N VAL A 92 -7.05 -16.82 2.82
CA VAL A 92 -6.43 -15.50 2.97
C VAL A 92 -4.92 -15.66 3.05
N ARG A 93 -4.22 -14.97 2.14
CA ARG A 93 -2.75 -14.97 2.11
C ARG A 93 -2.20 -14.12 3.25
N ILE A 94 -1.35 -14.70 4.10
CA ILE A 94 -0.59 -13.95 5.10
C ILE A 94 0.76 -13.58 4.50
N THR A 95 1.10 -12.30 4.52
CA THR A 95 2.34 -11.81 3.89
C THR A 95 3.55 -12.02 4.79
N THR A 96 4.69 -12.30 4.15
CA THR A 96 5.99 -12.40 4.81
C THR A 96 6.73 -11.09 4.79
N ASP A 97 7.70 -10.96 5.69
CA ASP A 97 8.67 -9.87 5.72
C ASP A 97 9.36 -9.74 4.35
N LYS A 98 9.74 -8.51 3.99
CA LYS A 98 10.32 -8.15 2.69
C LYS A 98 9.39 -8.40 1.51
N THR A 99 8.12 -8.71 1.74
CA THR A 99 7.09 -8.83 0.70
C THR A 99 6.16 -7.63 0.79
N ALA A 100 6.14 -6.81 -0.26
CA ALA A 100 5.26 -5.66 -0.32
C ALA A 100 3.87 -6.04 -0.86
N VAL A 101 2.84 -5.48 -0.23
CA VAL A 101 1.44 -5.49 -0.68
C VAL A 101 1.12 -4.14 -1.28
N ARG A 102 0.41 -4.14 -2.40
CA ARG A 102 0.03 -2.89 -3.07
C ARG A 102 -1.35 -2.43 -2.60
N ILE A 103 -1.40 -1.33 -1.86
CA ILE A 103 -2.65 -0.71 -1.35
C ILE A 103 -2.77 0.68 -1.97
N LEU A 104 -3.80 0.91 -2.80
CA LEU A 104 -4.06 2.19 -3.48
C LEU A 104 -2.86 2.77 -4.24
N GLY A 105 -1.98 1.90 -4.75
CA GLY A 105 -0.78 2.30 -5.49
C GLY A 105 0.48 2.47 -4.63
N VAL A 106 0.35 2.47 -3.31
CA VAL A 106 1.45 2.44 -2.34
C VAL A 106 1.88 1.00 -2.08
N PHE A 107 3.15 0.79 -1.76
CA PHE A 107 3.69 -0.52 -1.40
C PHE A 107 3.89 -0.55 0.12
N THR A 108 3.18 -1.46 0.79
CA THR A 108 3.14 -1.57 2.25
C THR A 108 3.56 -2.97 2.67
N GLY A 109 4.40 -3.07 3.70
CA GLY A 109 4.84 -4.34 4.25
C GLY A 109 5.93 -4.13 5.29
N ASN A 110 6.32 -5.20 5.97
CA ASN A 110 7.42 -5.14 6.92
C ASN A 110 8.76 -5.31 6.20
N GLU A 111 9.75 -4.46 6.53
CA GLU A 111 11.12 -4.54 5.99
C GLU A 111 11.18 -4.55 4.45
N VAL A 112 10.25 -3.85 3.80
CA VAL A 112 10.21 -3.73 2.35
C VAL A 112 11.26 -2.72 1.87
N ASP A 113 11.78 -2.90 0.65
CA ASP A 113 12.66 -1.91 0.03
C ASP A 113 11.84 -0.72 -0.47
N ASP A 114 11.94 0.40 0.23
CA ASP A 114 11.24 1.64 -0.10
C ASP A 114 11.59 2.20 -1.50
N GLY A 115 12.67 1.74 -2.14
CA GLY A 115 13.06 2.13 -3.49
C GLY A 115 12.54 1.25 -4.62
N GLU A 116 12.19 -0.01 -4.34
CA GLU A 116 11.63 -0.91 -5.35
C GLU A 116 10.40 -0.30 -6.07
N PRO A 117 9.43 0.33 -5.35
CA PRO A 117 8.30 1.00 -5.97
C PRO A 117 8.69 2.09 -6.98
N TRP A 118 9.80 2.76 -6.73
CA TRP A 118 10.31 3.85 -7.56
C TRP A 118 10.95 3.38 -8.85
N LEU A 119 11.39 2.12 -8.95
CA LEU A 119 12.03 1.58 -10.16
C LEU A 119 11.11 1.63 -11.37
N ARG A 120 9.81 1.32 -11.17
CA ARG A 120 8.81 1.40 -12.23
C ARG A 120 8.56 2.85 -12.68
N VAL A 121 8.51 3.78 -11.73
CA VAL A 121 8.30 5.20 -12.01
C VAL A 121 9.51 5.78 -12.74
N LEU A 122 10.72 5.52 -12.24
CA LEU A 122 11.98 5.92 -12.88
C LEU A 122 12.04 5.44 -14.32
N ARG A 123 11.77 4.15 -14.57
CA ARG A 123 11.75 3.59 -15.93
C ARG A 123 10.74 4.30 -16.82
N LYS A 124 9.47 4.40 -16.36
CA LYS A 124 8.41 5.05 -17.12
C LYS A 124 8.75 6.50 -17.47
N VAL A 125 9.29 7.27 -16.52
CA VAL A 125 9.67 8.66 -16.75
C VAL A 125 10.87 8.75 -17.69
N SER A 126 11.89 7.92 -17.49
CA SER A 126 13.05 7.84 -18.38
C SER A 126 12.64 7.55 -19.82
N ASP A 127 11.79 6.53 -20.05
CA ASP A 127 11.32 6.15 -21.38
C ASP A 127 10.55 7.30 -22.06
N GLN A 128 9.75 8.06 -21.31
CA GLN A 128 9.04 9.23 -21.83
C GLN A 128 10.01 10.34 -22.22
N LEU A 129 10.98 10.67 -21.37
CA LEU A 129 11.98 11.70 -21.67
C LEU A 129 12.83 11.32 -22.87
N THR A 130 13.31 10.07 -22.96
CA THR A 130 14.03 9.57 -24.14
C THR A 130 13.19 9.68 -25.42
N ARG A 131 11.90 9.35 -25.36
CA ARG A 131 11.00 9.49 -26.51
C ARG A 131 10.87 10.94 -26.96
N TRP A 132 10.75 11.88 -26.02
CA TRP A 132 10.64 13.30 -26.33
C TRP A 132 11.96 13.91 -26.78
N ASP A 133 13.09 13.42 -26.29
CA ASP A 133 14.41 13.92 -26.70
C ASP A 133 14.62 13.77 -28.21
N ASN A 134 14.10 12.68 -28.80
CA ASN A 134 14.11 12.46 -30.26
C ASN A 134 13.33 13.52 -31.06
N SER A 135 12.46 14.29 -30.42
CA SER A 135 11.73 15.40 -31.07
C SER A 135 12.51 16.72 -31.07
N HIS A 136 13.71 16.75 -30.48
CA HIS A 136 14.59 17.92 -30.37
C HIS A 136 13.88 19.15 -29.78
N PRO A 137 13.29 19.02 -28.57
CA PRO A 137 12.55 20.12 -27.95
C PRO A 137 13.46 21.30 -27.62
N THR A 138 12.89 22.51 -27.66
CA THR A 138 13.54 23.73 -27.18
C THR A 138 13.80 23.65 -25.67
N LEU A 139 14.61 24.56 -25.12
CA LEU A 139 14.86 24.63 -23.67
C LEU A 139 13.58 24.79 -22.84
N GLU A 140 12.65 25.64 -23.28
CA GLU A 140 11.33 25.79 -22.63
C GLU A 140 10.47 24.52 -22.79
N GLY A 141 10.60 23.83 -23.94
CA GLY A 141 9.99 22.51 -24.15
C GLY A 141 10.52 21.47 -23.17
N ARG A 142 11.86 21.37 -23.02
CA ARG A 142 12.51 20.46 -22.05
C ARG A 142 12.06 20.76 -20.62
N ARG A 143 12.03 22.03 -20.21
CA ARG A 143 11.52 22.45 -18.90
C ARG A 143 10.09 21.98 -18.67
N SER A 144 9.21 22.21 -19.64
CA SER A 144 7.79 21.82 -19.55
C SER A 144 7.61 20.31 -19.47
N LEU A 145 8.38 19.56 -20.26
CA LEU A 145 8.37 18.09 -20.26
C LEU A 145 8.90 17.50 -18.94
N ILE A 146 9.95 18.09 -18.36
CA ILE A 146 10.45 17.72 -17.03
C ILE A 146 9.35 17.91 -15.99
N GLN A 147 8.70 19.07 -15.98
CA GLN A 147 7.63 19.36 -15.03
C GLN A 147 6.46 18.36 -15.18
N ALA A 148 6.02 18.12 -16.41
CA ALA A 148 4.90 17.23 -16.69
C ALA A 148 5.21 15.75 -16.33
N HIS A 149 6.37 15.24 -16.72
CA HIS A 149 6.69 13.83 -16.58
C HIS A 149 7.42 13.48 -15.28
N VAL A 150 8.45 14.24 -14.91
CA VAL A 150 9.18 13.99 -13.66
C VAL A 150 8.38 14.51 -12.47
N GLY A 151 7.92 15.77 -12.53
CA GLY A 151 7.11 16.36 -11.46
C GLY A 151 5.80 15.60 -11.26
N GLY A 152 4.99 15.51 -12.32
CA GLY A 152 3.71 14.78 -12.29
C GLY A 152 3.86 13.28 -11.98
N GLY A 153 4.93 12.63 -12.47
CA GLY A 153 5.15 11.19 -12.25
C GLY A 153 5.59 10.82 -10.84
N THR A 154 6.19 11.75 -10.09
CA THR A 154 6.73 11.49 -8.75
C THR A 154 5.82 11.96 -7.62
N GLN A 155 5.02 13.00 -7.85
CA GLN A 155 4.24 13.70 -6.82
C GLN A 155 3.42 12.78 -5.90
N PHE A 156 2.64 11.86 -6.48
CA PHE A 156 1.76 10.98 -5.70
C PHE A 156 2.54 10.07 -4.74
N LEU A 157 3.53 9.34 -5.27
CA LEU A 157 4.25 8.34 -4.48
C LEU A 157 5.14 9.00 -3.44
N THR A 158 5.67 10.20 -3.73
CA THR A 158 6.42 11.01 -2.76
C THR A 158 5.53 11.42 -1.59
N ALA A 159 4.31 11.87 -1.86
CA ALA A 159 3.38 12.26 -0.81
C ALA A 159 2.90 11.06 0.03
N ALA A 160 2.71 9.91 -0.61
CA ALA A 160 2.08 8.75 0.03
C ALA A 160 3.05 7.88 0.85
N GLN A 161 4.28 7.67 0.39
CA GLN A 161 5.27 6.81 1.06
C GLN A 161 6.67 7.43 1.17
N GLY A 162 6.83 8.69 0.76
CA GLY A 162 8.14 9.35 0.73
C GLY A 162 9.03 8.88 -0.43
N MET A 163 10.13 9.60 -0.63
CA MET A 163 11.15 9.28 -1.64
C MET A 163 12.51 9.11 -0.96
N PRO A 164 13.15 7.93 -1.04
CA PRO A 164 14.49 7.74 -0.52
C PRO A 164 15.50 8.71 -1.18
N PRO A 165 16.50 9.24 -0.43
CA PRO A 165 17.45 10.21 -0.98
C PRO A 165 18.22 9.72 -2.21
N TYR A 166 18.50 8.42 -2.30
CA TYR A 166 19.19 7.84 -3.46
C TYR A 166 18.31 7.78 -4.71
N ILE A 167 16.98 7.65 -4.55
CA ILE A 167 16.01 7.75 -5.66
C ILE A 167 15.91 9.20 -6.12
N LEU A 168 15.87 10.15 -5.18
CA LEU A 168 15.87 11.58 -5.51
C LEU A 168 17.09 11.95 -6.37
N LYS A 169 18.28 11.47 -6.00
CA LYS A 169 19.51 11.67 -6.79
C LYS A 169 19.40 11.11 -8.22
N LYS A 170 18.75 9.95 -8.40
CA LYS A 170 18.51 9.38 -9.74
C LYS A 170 17.60 10.27 -10.58
N PHE A 171 16.52 10.81 -10.01
CA PHE A 171 15.66 11.77 -10.72
C PHE A 171 16.39 13.09 -11.03
N GLN A 172 17.17 13.62 -10.08
CA GLN A 172 17.97 14.83 -10.32
C GLN A 172 18.97 14.65 -11.47
N LYS A 173 19.64 13.49 -11.51
CA LYS A 173 20.53 13.13 -12.63
C LYS A 173 19.74 13.04 -13.94
N LEU A 174 18.61 12.35 -13.95
CA LEU A 174 17.75 12.23 -15.15
C LEU A 174 17.28 13.60 -15.66
N ILE A 175 16.90 14.52 -14.76
CA ILE A 175 16.54 15.90 -15.10
C ILE A 175 17.72 16.62 -15.74
N SER A 176 18.90 16.54 -15.13
CA SER A 176 20.11 17.20 -15.65
C SER A 176 20.49 16.65 -17.03
N ASP A 177 20.48 15.32 -17.18
CA ASP A 177 20.86 14.65 -18.43
C ASP A 177 19.86 14.91 -19.56
N PHE A 178 18.58 15.18 -19.25
CA PHE A 178 17.58 15.55 -20.26
C PHE A 178 17.47 17.05 -20.50
N PHE A 179 17.88 17.91 -19.56
CA PHE A 179 17.81 19.36 -19.78
C PHE A 179 18.92 19.85 -20.70
N TRP A 180 20.12 19.27 -20.58
CA TRP A 180 21.32 19.62 -21.34
C TRP A 180 21.55 18.68 -22.52
#